data_AF-A0A350REQ5-F1
#
_entry.id   AF-A0A350REQ5-F1
#
_cell.length_a   1.000
_cell.length_b   1.000
_cell.length_c   1.000
_cell.angle_alpha   90.00
_cell.angle_beta   90.00
_cell.angle_gamma   90.00
#
_symmetry.space_group_name_H-M   'P 1'
#
loop_
_entity.id
_entity.type
_entity.pdbx_description
1 polymer ?
#
loop_
_entity_poly.entity_id
_entity_poly.type
_entity_poly.pdbx_seq_one_letter_code
_entity_poly.pdbx_strand_id
1 'polypeptide(L)'
;MDRETAPAATSNEPSDTQSDVTFTSVPPTAAPSTTIKRTASSTTTSTPIQKPISVTQISEGAIKITGYGSSIVDVSGKWTNYRTVIYRSPVPGSQLLIELRGNGQTPLFSFGYPYQNSPLEGLRFLSEDTQAVQEIAVTASANWEIELLPDAFLWNQQIDAGNVPQAGEFMIFSANGMSFVGSEKNPIARGAGDLRVYNACHSPCSEETTTWIFELGPGCSDAPRLSIREVGSDLFQRTIRPTKSEAGKDFVEVSLQNYDWLEVLTPCQWSAKPTSN
;
A
#
# COMPACT_ATOMS: atom_id res chain seq x y z
N MET A 1 65.22 -11.45 5.22
CA MET A 1 65.72 -12.25 6.36
C MET A 1 64.61 -13.19 6.72
N ASP A 2 64.90 -14.47 6.60
CA ASP A 2 63.95 -15.42 6.03
C ASP A 2 63.87 -16.66 6.90
N ARG A 3 62.65 -17.21 7.04
CA ARG A 3 62.29 -18.62 6.77
C ARG A 3 60.79 -18.80 7.04
N GLU A 4 59.98 -19.43 6.18
CA GLU A 4 60.03 -20.83 5.70
C GLU A 4 59.78 -21.78 6.91
N THR A 5 58.85 -22.76 6.88
CA THR A 5 58.59 -23.74 5.81
C THR A 5 57.13 -24.26 5.85
N ALA A 6 56.59 -24.74 4.71
CA ALA A 6 55.28 -25.42 4.60
C ALA A 6 55.42 -26.96 4.54
N PRO A 7 54.31 -27.73 4.60
CA PRO A 7 53.88 -28.39 3.35
C PRO A 7 52.34 -28.60 3.20
N ALA A 8 51.92 -29.04 2.01
CA ALA A 8 50.59 -29.60 1.70
C ALA A 8 50.64 -31.15 1.74
N ALA A 9 49.62 -31.99 1.42
CA ALA A 9 48.23 -31.85 0.93
C ALA A 9 47.36 -32.97 1.61
N THR A 10 46.29 -33.63 1.10
CA THR A 10 45.59 -33.73 -0.22
C THR A 10 44.15 -34.28 -0.05
N SER A 11 43.30 -34.10 -1.07
CA SER A 11 42.18 -34.96 -1.57
C SER A 11 41.34 -35.90 -0.66
N ASN A 12 40.02 -35.93 -0.92
CA ASN A 12 39.34 -37.10 -1.53
C ASN A 12 37.88 -36.81 -1.94
N GLU A 13 37.50 -37.18 -3.17
CA GLU A 13 36.12 -37.55 -3.56
C GLU A 13 35.88 -39.05 -3.29
N PRO A 14 34.65 -39.57 -3.45
CA PRO A 14 34.45 -40.44 -4.62
C PRO A 14 33.03 -40.44 -5.27
N SER A 15 33.07 -40.52 -6.61
CA SER A 15 32.21 -41.19 -7.62
C SER A 15 30.73 -41.58 -7.41
N ASP A 16 30.04 -41.62 -8.55
CA ASP A 16 28.71 -42.18 -8.82
C ASP A 16 28.43 -43.62 -8.35
N THR A 17 27.16 -44.00 -8.36
CA THR A 17 26.75 -45.40 -8.59
C THR A 17 25.49 -45.46 -9.45
N GLN A 18 25.64 -45.99 -10.66
CA GLN A 18 24.55 -46.29 -11.59
C GLN A 18 23.97 -47.68 -11.29
N SER A 19 22.65 -47.85 -11.43
CA SER A 19 21.99 -49.17 -11.29
C SER A 19 21.26 -49.53 -12.58
N ASP A 20 21.80 -50.50 -13.31
CA ASP A 20 21.23 -51.09 -14.53
C ASP A 20 20.34 -52.29 -14.17
N VAL A 21 19.20 -52.43 -14.87
CA VAL A 21 18.28 -53.57 -14.74
C VAL A 21 17.75 -53.92 -16.14
N THR A 22 18.43 -54.86 -16.79
CA THR A 22 18.04 -55.37 -18.10
C THR A 22 17.11 -56.59 -17.97
N PHE A 23 16.01 -56.63 -18.72
CA PHE A 23 15.22 -57.85 -18.97
C PHE A 23 14.74 -57.90 -20.42
N THR A 24 14.72 -59.09 -21.02
CA THR A 24 14.71 -59.24 -22.49
C THR A 24 13.49 -60.02 -23.01
N SER A 25 12.71 -59.37 -23.89
CA SER A 25 11.81 -59.91 -24.94
C SER A 25 10.84 -61.08 -24.66
N VAL A 26 9.55 -60.84 -24.94
CA VAL A 26 8.69 -61.76 -25.72
C VAL A 26 7.76 -60.93 -26.62
N PRO A 27 7.60 -61.22 -27.93
CA PRO A 27 6.68 -60.50 -28.81
C PRO A 27 5.32 -61.22 -28.99
N PRO A 28 4.17 -60.53 -28.87
CA PRO A 28 2.86 -61.05 -29.27
C PRO A 28 2.33 -60.48 -30.59
N THR A 29 2.05 -61.41 -31.52
CA THR A 29 1.14 -61.40 -32.67
C THR A 29 0.27 -60.15 -32.96
N ALA A 30 0.27 -59.71 -34.21
CA ALA A 30 -0.61 -58.65 -34.72
C ALA A 30 -2.10 -59.08 -34.74
N ALA A 31 -2.98 -58.19 -34.28
CA ALA A 31 -4.44 -58.29 -34.31
C ALA A 31 -5.03 -56.91 -34.73
N PRO A 32 -6.30 -56.82 -35.17
CA PRO A 32 -6.70 -55.83 -36.17
C PRO A 32 -6.83 -54.38 -35.68
N SER A 33 -6.49 -53.45 -36.56
CA SER A 33 -6.62 -52.00 -36.37
C SER A 33 -8.06 -51.57 -36.12
N THR A 34 -8.38 -51.13 -34.89
CA THR A 34 -9.60 -50.41 -34.58
C THR A 34 -9.35 -48.90 -34.70
N THR A 35 -10.06 -48.24 -35.63
CA THR A 35 -9.96 -46.79 -35.81
C THR A 35 -10.65 -46.06 -34.65
N ILE A 36 -9.93 -45.87 -33.55
CA ILE A 36 -10.37 -44.96 -32.47
C ILE A 36 -10.40 -43.55 -33.07
N LYS A 37 -11.60 -43.06 -33.35
CA LYS A 37 -11.82 -41.70 -33.85
C LYS A 37 -11.32 -40.73 -32.78
N ARG A 38 -10.16 -40.08 -33.05
CA ARG A 38 -9.48 -39.19 -32.11
C ARG A 38 -10.35 -37.98 -31.82
N THR A 39 -11.18 -38.06 -30.78
CA THR A 39 -11.87 -36.89 -30.21
C THR A 39 -10.82 -35.84 -29.96
N ALA A 40 -11.02 -34.63 -30.49
CA ALA A 40 -10.09 -33.53 -30.27
C ALA A 40 -10.00 -33.30 -28.77
N SER A 41 -8.79 -33.49 -28.21
CA SER A 41 -8.54 -33.12 -26.82
C SER A 41 -8.62 -31.60 -26.76
N SER A 42 -9.77 -31.09 -26.36
CA SER A 42 -9.96 -29.66 -26.14
C SER A 42 -9.06 -29.28 -24.99
N THR A 43 -7.91 -28.66 -25.31
CA THR A 43 -7.16 -27.88 -24.34
C THR A 43 -8.10 -26.80 -23.84
N THR A 44 -8.72 -27.04 -22.69
CA THR A 44 -9.40 -26.01 -21.92
C THR A 44 -8.34 -25.04 -21.46
N THR A 45 -8.01 -24.08 -22.32
CA THR A 45 -7.34 -22.86 -21.93
C THR A 45 -8.22 -22.24 -20.86
N SER A 46 -7.86 -22.46 -19.59
CA SER A 46 -8.49 -21.81 -18.47
C SER A 46 -8.13 -20.33 -18.59
N THR A 47 -8.99 -19.57 -19.26
CA THR A 47 -9.00 -18.12 -19.12
C THR A 47 -9.01 -17.84 -17.61
N PRO A 48 -8.05 -17.06 -17.08
CA PRO A 48 -8.06 -16.74 -15.67
C PRO A 48 -9.41 -16.10 -15.37
N ILE A 49 -10.08 -16.56 -14.31
CA ILE A 49 -11.43 -16.09 -13.98
C ILE A 49 -11.32 -14.59 -13.67
N GLN A 50 -11.68 -13.78 -14.67
CA GLN A 50 -11.55 -12.34 -14.61
C GLN A 50 -12.66 -11.82 -13.71
N LYS A 51 -12.37 -11.81 -12.40
CA LYS A 51 -13.29 -11.37 -11.35
C LYS A 51 -13.74 -9.95 -11.70
N PRO A 52 -15.04 -9.72 -11.98
CA PRO A 52 -15.49 -8.45 -12.52
C PRO A 52 -15.26 -7.32 -11.53
N ILE A 53 -15.04 -6.11 -12.05
CA ILE A 53 -15.05 -4.89 -11.24
C ILE A 53 -16.44 -4.77 -10.61
N SER A 54 -16.49 -4.62 -9.29
CA SER A 54 -17.73 -4.37 -8.56
C SER A 54 -17.69 -2.97 -7.96
N VAL A 55 -18.77 -2.21 -8.13
CA VAL A 55 -18.94 -0.84 -7.61
C VAL A 55 -20.17 -0.81 -6.71
N THR A 56 -19.96 -0.48 -5.44
CA THR A 56 -20.98 -0.48 -4.38
C THR A 56 -21.08 0.91 -3.76
N GLN A 57 -22.29 1.43 -3.56
CA GLN A 57 -22.54 2.64 -2.76
C GLN A 57 -22.37 2.31 -1.27
N ILE A 58 -21.73 3.19 -0.50
CA ILE A 58 -21.53 3.02 0.95
C ILE A 58 -22.58 3.84 1.72
N SER A 59 -22.27 5.11 1.99
CA SER A 59 -23.12 6.13 2.62
C SER A 59 -22.74 7.50 2.05
N GLU A 60 -23.58 8.53 2.19
CA GLU A 60 -23.30 9.94 1.82
C GLU A 60 -22.82 10.19 0.37
N GLY A 61 -22.93 9.20 -0.53
CA GLY A 61 -22.39 9.25 -1.89
C GLY A 61 -20.95 8.73 -2.04
N ALA A 62 -20.33 8.24 -0.97
CA ALA A 62 -19.07 7.49 -1.04
C ALA A 62 -19.28 6.14 -1.74
N ILE A 63 -18.28 5.72 -2.53
CA ILE A 63 -18.32 4.47 -3.29
C ILE A 63 -17.12 3.58 -3.03
N LYS A 64 -17.36 2.26 -3.02
CA LYS A 64 -16.36 1.20 -2.90
C LYS A 64 -16.24 0.50 -4.26
N ILE A 65 -15.06 0.54 -4.85
CA ILE A 65 -14.69 -0.13 -6.10
C ILE A 65 -13.75 -1.29 -5.72
N THR A 66 -14.02 -2.49 -6.24
CA THR A 66 -13.17 -3.67 -6.01
C THR A 66 -12.92 -4.43 -7.30
N GLY A 67 -11.76 -5.08 -7.40
CA GLY A 67 -11.39 -5.87 -8.57
C GLY A 67 -10.25 -6.85 -8.29
N TYR A 68 -9.70 -7.43 -9.36
CA TYR A 68 -8.57 -8.35 -9.32
C TYR A 68 -7.67 -8.13 -10.54
N GLY A 69 -6.36 -8.07 -10.31
CA GLY A 69 -5.38 -7.81 -11.36
C GLY A 69 -5.46 -6.39 -11.92
N SER A 70 -4.74 -6.13 -13.01
CA SER A 70 -4.78 -4.84 -13.71
C SER A 70 -6.13 -4.61 -14.42
N SER A 71 -6.62 -3.37 -14.37
CA SER A 71 -7.92 -2.98 -14.92
C SER A 71 -8.03 -1.47 -15.18
N ILE A 72 -9.02 -1.05 -15.96
CA ILE A 72 -9.41 0.36 -16.13
C ILE A 72 -10.86 0.51 -15.69
N VAL A 73 -11.17 1.56 -14.93
CA VAL A 73 -12.51 1.89 -14.43
C VAL A 73 -12.91 3.28 -14.92
N ASP A 74 -13.99 3.38 -15.69
CA ASP A 74 -14.58 4.67 -16.09
C ASP A 74 -15.33 5.31 -14.92
N VAL A 75 -14.97 6.57 -14.63
CA VAL A 75 -15.54 7.42 -13.57
C VAL A 75 -16.02 8.78 -14.11
N SER A 76 -16.13 8.89 -15.44
CA SER A 76 -16.53 10.10 -16.16
C SER A 76 -17.81 10.73 -15.59
N GLY A 77 -17.76 12.04 -15.34
CA GLY A 77 -18.89 12.82 -14.81
C GLY A 77 -19.27 12.53 -13.35
N LYS A 78 -18.52 11.69 -12.63
CA LYS A 78 -18.76 11.38 -11.19
C LYS A 78 -17.62 11.83 -10.29
N TRP A 79 -16.42 12.07 -10.84
CA TRP A 79 -15.21 12.31 -10.07
C TRP A 79 -15.25 13.55 -9.17
N THR A 80 -15.86 14.64 -9.63
CA THR A 80 -15.84 15.98 -8.99
C THR A 80 -16.35 16.02 -7.56
N ASN A 81 -17.06 14.98 -7.11
CA ASN A 81 -17.71 14.93 -5.80
C ASN A 81 -16.79 14.34 -4.71
N TYR A 82 -15.67 13.71 -5.07
CA TYR A 82 -14.77 13.06 -4.12
C TYR A 82 -13.61 13.98 -3.71
N ARG A 83 -13.13 13.84 -2.47
CA ARG A 83 -11.96 14.55 -1.93
C ARG A 83 -10.93 13.64 -1.29
N THR A 84 -11.28 12.42 -0.91
CA THR A 84 -10.35 11.42 -0.38
C THR A 84 -10.45 10.12 -1.16
N VAL A 85 -9.30 9.49 -1.42
CA VAL A 85 -9.19 8.10 -1.85
C VAL A 85 -8.54 7.30 -0.75
N ILE A 86 -9.18 6.21 -0.33
CA ILE A 86 -8.52 5.13 0.39
C ILE A 86 -8.30 3.98 -0.59
N TYR A 87 -7.15 3.31 -0.54
CA TYR A 87 -6.88 2.13 -1.35
C TYR A 87 -6.29 1.01 -0.49
N ARG A 88 -6.61 -0.24 -0.85
CA ARG A 88 -6.11 -1.44 -0.16
C ARG A 88 -5.83 -2.58 -1.15
N SER A 89 -4.80 -3.38 -0.89
CA SER A 89 -4.65 -4.74 -1.43
C SER A 89 -4.28 -5.69 -0.29
N PRO A 90 -5.20 -6.56 0.16
CA PRO A 90 -5.02 -7.35 1.39
C PRO A 90 -4.08 -8.56 1.23
N VAL A 91 -3.45 -8.73 0.06
CA VAL A 91 -2.64 -9.91 -0.26
C VAL A 91 -1.15 -9.54 -0.18
N PRO A 92 -0.34 -10.22 0.66
CA PRO A 92 1.12 -10.07 0.65
C PRO A 92 1.72 -10.36 -0.73
N GLY A 93 2.72 -9.59 -1.15
CA GLY A 93 3.30 -9.68 -2.50
C GLY A 93 2.43 -9.05 -3.59
N SER A 94 1.42 -8.25 -3.21
CA SER A 94 0.64 -7.46 -4.15
C SER A 94 1.44 -6.26 -4.65
N GLN A 95 1.55 -6.16 -5.96
CA GLN A 95 1.80 -4.87 -6.59
C GLN A 95 0.46 -4.13 -6.61
N LEU A 96 0.44 -2.85 -6.26
CA LEU A 96 -0.73 -1.98 -6.47
C LEU A 96 -0.25 -0.59 -6.84
N LEU A 97 -0.33 -0.24 -8.13
CA LEU A 97 -0.16 1.12 -8.63
C LEU A 97 -1.51 1.60 -9.16
N ILE A 98 -1.94 2.78 -8.73
CA ILE A 98 -3.19 3.41 -9.13
C ILE A 98 -2.86 4.74 -9.80
N GLU A 99 -3.39 4.93 -11.01
CA GLU A 99 -3.23 6.11 -11.83
C GLU A 99 -4.59 6.74 -12.12
N LEU A 100 -4.72 8.02 -11.79
CA LEU A 100 -5.88 8.83 -12.15
C LEU A 100 -5.58 9.53 -13.46
N ARG A 101 -6.37 9.25 -14.50
CA ARG A 101 -6.12 9.72 -15.87
C ARG A 101 -7.27 10.60 -16.35
N GLY A 102 -6.94 11.69 -17.02
CA GLY A 102 -7.91 12.58 -17.66
C GLY A 102 -8.10 12.22 -19.14
N ASN A 103 -8.43 13.22 -19.96
CA ASN A 103 -8.48 13.07 -21.42
C ASN A 103 -7.07 12.96 -22.01
N GLY A 104 -6.46 11.77 -21.88
CA GLY A 104 -5.11 11.45 -22.33
C GLY A 104 -4.49 10.35 -21.48
N GLN A 105 -3.64 9.51 -22.08
CA GLN A 105 -3.05 8.34 -21.39
C GLN A 105 -1.98 8.69 -20.35
N THR A 106 -1.67 9.97 -20.13
CA THR A 106 -0.75 10.43 -19.08
C THR A 106 -1.49 10.55 -17.74
N PRO A 107 -1.00 9.97 -16.65
CA PRO A 107 -1.61 10.15 -15.33
C PRO A 107 -1.53 11.60 -14.87
N LEU A 108 -2.66 12.13 -14.39
CA LEU A 108 -2.75 13.39 -13.64
C LEU A 108 -2.19 13.22 -12.22
N PHE A 109 -2.41 12.04 -11.63
CA PHE A 109 -1.95 11.68 -10.29
C PHE A 109 -1.68 10.17 -10.21
N SER A 110 -0.69 9.77 -9.42
CA SER A 110 -0.26 8.37 -9.29
C SER A 110 0.13 8.05 -7.85
N PHE A 111 -0.33 6.91 -7.34
CA PHE A 111 -0.16 6.49 -5.95
C PHE A 111 -0.26 4.96 -5.78
N GLY A 112 -0.05 4.49 -4.56
CA GLY A 112 0.19 3.07 -4.28
C GLY A 112 1.69 2.72 -4.39
N TYR A 113 1.97 1.42 -4.29
CA TYR A 113 3.31 0.88 -4.16
C TYR A 113 3.56 -0.27 -5.14
N PRO A 114 4.49 -0.13 -6.10
CA PRO A 114 5.01 -1.26 -6.84
C PRO A 114 5.98 -2.08 -5.98
N TYR A 115 6.02 -3.39 -6.20
CA TYR A 115 6.99 -4.35 -5.64
C TYR A 115 7.02 -4.53 -4.11
N GLN A 116 5.89 -4.36 -3.41
CA GLN A 116 5.82 -4.60 -1.96
C GLN A 116 5.42 -6.04 -1.61
N ASN A 117 5.98 -6.53 -0.50
CA ASN A 117 5.76 -7.89 0.01
C ASN A 117 4.74 -7.97 1.16
N SER A 118 4.35 -6.84 1.75
CA SER A 118 3.25 -6.75 2.72
C SER A 118 1.88 -6.64 2.01
N PRO A 119 0.76 -6.79 2.74
CA PRO A 119 -0.49 -6.14 2.34
C PRO A 119 -0.27 -4.62 2.18
N LEU A 120 -1.02 -4.01 1.28
CA LEU A 120 -0.96 -2.58 1.01
C LEU A 120 -2.22 -1.88 1.49
N GLU A 121 -2.04 -0.72 2.11
CA GLU A 121 -3.07 0.22 2.52
C GLU A 121 -2.58 1.64 2.21
N GLY A 122 -3.49 2.61 2.13
CA GLY A 122 -3.12 4.01 2.08
C GLY A 122 -4.30 4.95 1.83
N LEU A 123 -4.08 6.22 2.14
CA LEU A 123 -5.04 7.32 1.98
C LEU A 123 -4.36 8.50 1.29
N ARG A 124 -4.99 9.06 0.25
CA ARG A 124 -4.58 10.30 -0.41
C ARG A 124 -5.77 11.26 -0.51
N PHE A 125 -5.52 12.55 -0.31
CA PHE A 125 -6.52 13.59 -0.63
C PHE A 125 -6.32 14.09 -2.06
N LEU A 126 -7.43 14.43 -2.70
CA LEU A 126 -7.52 14.86 -4.09
C LEU A 126 -7.46 16.39 -4.18
N SER A 127 -6.52 16.92 -4.96
CA SER A 127 -6.45 18.34 -5.30
C SER A 127 -7.36 18.69 -6.48
N GLU A 128 -7.50 19.99 -6.76
CA GLU A 128 -8.29 20.48 -7.89
C GLU A 128 -7.76 20.00 -9.25
N ASP A 129 -6.46 19.69 -9.36
CA ASP A 129 -5.83 19.10 -10.55
C ASP A 129 -6.50 17.79 -10.99
N THR A 130 -7.13 17.08 -10.06
CA THR A 130 -7.83 15.82 -10.32
C THR A 130 -9.24 16.01 -10.87
N GLN A 131 -9.81 17.22 -10.93
CA GLN A 131 -11.18 17.45 -11.41
C GLN A 131 -11.42 16.95 -12.85
N ALA A 132 -10.36 16.84 -13.66
CA ALA A 132 -10.41 16.36 -15.04
C ALA A 132 -10.33 14.82 -15.21
N VAL A 133 -10.33 14.03 -14.12
CA VAL A 133 -10.21 12.57 -14.15
C VAL A 133 -11.45 11.90 -14.80
N GLN A 134 -11.18 10.97 -15.70
CA GLN A 134 -12.16 10.18 -16.45
C GLN A 134 -11.96 8.67 -16.21
N GLU A 135 -10.70 8.22 -16.07
CA GLU A 135 -10.35 6.83 -15.82
C GLU A 135 -9.54 6.66 -14.52
N ILE A 136 -9.82 5.59 -13.78
CA ILE A 136 -8.89 5.01 -12.80
C ILE A 136 -8.24 3.79 -13.46
N ALA A 137 -6.95 3.89 -13.78
CA ALA A 137 -6.15 2.75 -14.20
C ALA A 137 -5.48 2.11 -12.99
N VAL A 138 -5.68 0.81 -12.80
CA VAL A 138 -5.07 0.02 -11.73
C VAL A 138 -4.12 -0.99 -12.36
N THR A 139 -2.89 -1.05 -11.87
CA THR A 139 -1.95 -2.13 -12.16
C THR A 139 -1.73 -2.93 -10.89
N ALA A 140 -2.15 -4.21 -10.89
CA ALA A 140 -2.09 -5.06 -9.72
C ALA A 140 -1.86 -6.55 -10.04
N SER A 141 -1.32 -7.29 -9.07
CA SER A 141 -1.12 -8.75 -9.15
C SER A 141 -2.16 -9.57 -8.38
N ALA A 142 -3.05 -8.92 -7.62
CA ALA A 142 -3.98 -9.57 -6.69
C ALA A 142 -5.35 -8.87 -6.63
N ASN A 143 -6.18 -9.21 -5.63
CA ASN A 143 -7.40 -8.45 -5.32
C ASN A 143 -7.01 -7.05 -4.82
N TRP A 144 -7.78 -6.04 -5.22
CA TRP A 144 -7.60 -4.66 -4.76
C TRP A 144 -8.94 -3.98 -4.50
N GLU A 145 -8.87 -2.88 -3.77
CA GLU A 145 -10.00 -2.11 -3.30
C GLU A 145 -9.66 -0.61 -3.32
N ILE A 146 -10.61 0.21 -3.75
CA ILE A 146 -10.53 1.68 -3.80
C ILE A 146 -11.84 2.24 -3.26
N GLU A 147 -11.77 3.08 -2.24
CA GLU A 147 -12.91 3.82 -1.69
C GLU A 147 -12.76 5.29 -2.03
N LEU A 148 -13.71 5.84 -2.79
CA LEU A 148 -13.78 7.26 -3.12
C LEU A 148 -14.77 7.92 -2.16
N LEU A 149 -14.28 8.87 -1.37
CA LEU A 149 -15.03 9.51 -0.30
C LEU A 149 -15.26 11.00 -0.61
N PRO A 150 -16.47 11.54 -0.37
CA PRO A 150 -16.74 12.98 -0.42
C PRO A 150 -15.90 13.79 0.57
N ASP A 151 -16.05 15.11 0.52
CA ASP A 151 -15.52 16.00 1.56
C ASP A 151 -16.22 15.73 2.91
N ALA A 152 -15.54 16.03 4.03
CA ALA A 152 -15.96 15.81 5.42
C ALA A 152 -16.39 14.38 5.83
N PHE A 153 -16.50 13.42 4.91
CA PHE A 153 -17.01 12.06 5.17
C PHE A 153 -16.36 11.37 6.38
N LEU A 154 -15.02 11.42 6.48
CA LEU A 154 -14.27 10.81 7.59
C LEU A 154 -14.49 11.52 8.95
N TRP A 155 -14.94 12.77 8.94
CA TRP A 155 -15.35 13.50 10.13
C TRP A 155 -16.78 13.11 10.53
N ASN A 156 -17.72 13.11 9.57
CA ASN A 156 -19.11 12.70 9.78
C ASN A 156 -19.18 11.29 10.38
N GLN A 157 -18.40 10.34 9.84
CA GLN A 157 -18.29 8.97 10.33
C GLN A 157 -17.91 8.88 11.83
N GLN A 158 -17.07 9.78 12.34
CA GLN A 158 -16.71 9.80 13.76
C GLN A 158 -17.82 10.41 14.61
N ILE A 159 -18.44 11.50 14.15
CA ILE A 159 -19.57 12.14 14.84
C ILE A 159 -20.77 11.18 14.97
N ASP A 160 -21.13 10.47 13.89
CA ASP A 160 -22.22 9.49 13.89
C ASP A 160 -21.91 8.25 14.76
N ALA A 161 -20.62 7.92 14.94
CA ALA A 161 -20.18 6.90 15.89
C ALA A 161 -20.16 7.40 17.36
N GLY A 162 -20.45 8.68 17.60
CA GLY A 162 -20.37 9.32 18.92
C GLY A 162 -18.94 9.70 19.35
N ASN A 163 -17.96 9.58 18.46
CA ASN A 163 -16.56 9.91 18.72
C ASN A 163 -16.30 11.40 18.45
N VAL A 164 -15.90 12.12 19.48
CA VAL A 164 -15.50 13.54 19.41
C VAL A 164 -14.08 13.71 19.97
N PRO A 165 -13.27 14.65 19.45
CA PRO A 165 -11.94 14.91 19.98
C PRO A 165 -12.03 15.55 21.37
N GLN A 166 -11.07 15.21 22.22
CA GLN A 166 -10.87 15.83 23.53
C GLN A 166 -9.87 16.99 23.42
N ALA A 167 -9.86 17.87 24.42
CA ALA A 167 -8.86 18.93 24.54
C ALA A 167 -7.43 18.39 24.36
N GLY A 168 -6.64 19.06 23.52
CA GLY A 168 -5.28 18.66 23.15
C GLY A 168 -5.17 17.57 22.08
N GLU A 169 -6.27 16.96 21.61
CA GLU A 169 -6.20 15.92 20.58
C GLU A 169 -6.16 16.47 19.15
N PHE A 170 -5.20 15.97 18.38
CA PHE A 170 -5.00 16.22 16.95
C PHE A 170 -5.68 15.14 16.10
N MET A 171 -5.81 15.39 14.79
CA MET A 171 -6.44 14.47 13.84
C MET A 171 -5.41 13.78 12.93
N ILE A 172 -5.50 12.45 12.86
CA ILE A 172 -4.84 11.61 11.85
C ILE A 172 -5.88 10.98 10.95
N PHE A 173 -5.62 10.98 9.65
CA PHE A 173 -6.39 10.29 8.61
C PHE A 173 -5.55 9.14 8.05
N SER A 174 -6.13 7.96 7.93
CA SER A 174 -5.47 6.75 7.43
C SER A 174 -6.43 5.88 6.61
N ALA A 175 -5.95 4.76 6.07
CA ALA A 175 -6.82 3.75 5.46
C ALA A 175 -7.86 3.13 6.42
N ASN A 176 -7.67 3.28 7.74
CA ASN A 176 -8.62 2.85 8.77
C ASN A 176 -9.59 3.97 9.20
N GLY A 177 -9.60 5.10 8.47
CA GLY A 177 -10.42 6.28 8.75
C GLY A 177 -9.68 7.36 9.54
N MET A 178 -10.44 8.26 10.17
CA MET A 178 -9.91 9.31 11.05
C MET A 178 -9.79 8.82 12.51
N SER A 179 -8.75 9.28 13.20
CA SER A 179 -8.52 9.02 14.64
C SER A 179 -8.04 10.28 15.36
N PHE A 180 -8.42 10.43 16.62
CA PHE A 180 -7.96 11.49 17.51
C PHE A 180 -6.78 11.02 18.37
N VAL A 181 -5.76 11.86 18.58
CA VAL A 181 -4.52 11.48 19.26
C VAL A 181 -3.86 12.65 19.99
N GLY A 182 -3.28 12.41 21.16
CA GLY A 182 -2.51 13.37 21.95
C GLY A 182 -2.92 13.49 23.43
N SER A 183 -4.10 12.98 23.80
CA SER A 183 -4.56 12.96 25.21
C SER A 183 -3.98 11.77 26.00
N GLU A 184 -4.14 11.80 27.33
CA GLU A 184 -3.87 10.65 28.21
C GLU A 184 -4.64 9.37 27.81
N LYS A 185 -5.81 9.50 27.19
CA LYS A 185 -6.64 8.36 26.76
C LYS A 185 -6.21 7.82 25.39
N ASN A 186 -5.83 8.72 24.48
CA ASN A 186 -5.40 8.40 23.12
C ASN A 186 -3.97 8.91 22.85
N PRO A 187 -2.93 8.44 23.58
CA PRO A 187 -1.60 9.04 23.50
C PRO A 187 -0.82 8.66 22.23
N ILE A 188 -1.23 7.59 21.53
CA ILE A 188 -0.55 7.03 20.35
C ILE A 188 -1.61 6.50 19.38
N ALA A 189 -1.56 6.93 18.12
CA ALA A 189 -2.30 6.33 17.01
C ALA A 189 -1.46 5.21 16.36
N ARG A 190 -2.12 4.22 15.74
CA ARG A 190 -1.46 3.11 15.03
C ARG A 190 -2.17 2.82 13.71
N GLY A 191 -1.43 2.37 12.71
CA GLY A 191 -1.99 1.98 11.42
C GLY A 191 -0.97 1.33 10.50
N ALA A 192 -1.33 1.24 9.23
CA ALA A 192 -0.45 0.84 8.13
C ALA A 192 -0.75 1.72 6.91
N GLY A 193 0.21 1.79 5.98
CA GLY A 193 0.03 2.53 4.74
C GLY A 193 0.14 4.05 4.89
N ASP A 194 -0.13 4.75 3.80
CA ASP A 194 -0.14 6.21 3.74
C ASP A 194 -1.12 6.82 4.75
N LEU A 195 -0.67 7.88 5.43
CA LEU A 195 -1.47 8.66 6.38
C LEU A 195 -1.33 10.17 6.13
N ARG A 196 -2.25 10.95 6.69
CA ARG A 196 -2.17 12.41 6.74
C ARG A 196 -2.45 12.91 8.15
N VAL A 197 -1.68 13.87 8.63
CA VAL A 197 -1.90 14.58 9.90
C VAL A 197 -2.42 15.98 9.60
N TYR A 198 -3.40 16.44 10.38
CA TYR A 198 -3.75 17.85 10.49
C TYR A 198 -3.25 18.37 11.84
N ASN A 199 -2.27 19.28 11.82
CA ASN A 199 -1.62 19.79 13.04
C ASN A 199 -2.44 20.91 13.70
N ALA A 200 -3.73 20.66 13.90
CA ALA A 200 -4.63 21.49 14.68
C ALA A 200 -5.29 20.60 15.74
N CYS A 201 -4.92 20.82 17.01
CA CYS A 201 -5.57 20.15 18.12
C CYS A 201 -6.95 20.74 18.42
N HIS A 202 -7.78 20.00 19.14
CA HIS A 202 -9.01 20.51 19.71
C HIS A 202 -8.72 21.35 20.96
N SER A 203 -9.32 22.54 21.04
CA SER A 203 -9.02 23.56 22.05
C SER A 203 -9.31 23.10 23.50
N PRO A 204 -8.53 23.54 24.51
CA PRO A 204 -7.31 24.35 24.43
C PRO A 204 -6.11 23.63 23.80
N CYS A 205 -5.26 24.41 23.13
CA CYS A 205 -4.02 24.00 22.46
C CYS A 205 -2.82 24.76 23.05
N SER A 206 -1.60 24.25 22.81
CA SER A 206 -0.40 25.07 22.88
C SER A 206 -0.26 25.89 21.59
N GLU A 207 0.33 27.09 21.68
CA GLU A 207 0.72 27.90 20.52
C GLU A 207 2.14 27.56 20.01
N GLU A 208 2.76 26.52 20.58
CA GLU A 208 4.11 26.06 20.25
C GLU A 208 4.12 25.01 19.14
N THR A 209 5.22 24.99 18.37
CA THR A 209 5.49 24.00 17.33
C THR A 209 5.40 22.58 17.89
N THR A 210 4.52 21.75 17.31
CA THR A 210 4.31 20.36 17.76
C THR A 210 5.29 19.43 17.07
N THR A 211 6.04 18.63 17.84
CA THR A 211 6.91 17.58 17.29
C THR A 211 6.14 16.27 17.20
N TRP A 212 6.08 15.69 16.00
CA TRP A 212 5.49 14.38 15.76
C TRP A 212 6.56 13.30 15.71
N ILE A 213 6.36 12.24 16.49
CA ILE A 213 7.25 11.08 16.54
C ILE A 213 6.52 9.89 15.93
N PHE A 214 7.05 9.36 14.83
CA PHE A 214 6.60 8.14 14.18
C PHE A 214 7.58 7.00 14.47
N GLU A 215 7.06 5.83 14.81
CA GLU A 215 7.81 4.58 14.94
C GLU A 215 7.31 3.61 13.86
N LEU A 216 8.18 3.22 12.94
CA LEU A 216 7.83 2.30 11.85
C LEU A 216 7.94 0.83 12.30
N GLY A 217 7.11 -0.02 11.69
CA GLY A 217 7.04 -1.44 12.01
C GLY A 217 8.33 -2.22 11.67
N PRO A 218 8.64 -3.29 12.43
CA PRO A 218 9.83 -4.11 12.18
C PRO A 218 9.76 -4.76 10.79
N GLY A 219 10.85 -4.63 10.02
CA GLY A 219 10.91 -5.07 8.62
C GLY A 219 10.58 -3.99 7.59
N CYS A 220 10.27 -2.75 8.01
CA CYS A 220 10.18 -1.61 7.10
C CYS A 220 11.55 -1.28 6.47
N SER A 221 11.80 -1.75 5.25
CA SER A 221 13.01 -1.37 4.50
C SER A 221 12.98 0.11 4.10
N ASP A 222 11.80 0.62 3.77
CA ASP A 222 11.60 1.82 2.97
C ASP A 222 11.39 3.05 3.86
N ALA A 223 12.29 4.03 3.74
CA ALA A 223 12.14 5.31 4.43
C ALA A 223 10.88 6.04 3.92
N PRO A 224 9.98 6.50 4.81
CA PRO A 224 8.76 7.19 4.42
C PRO A 224 9.10 8.49 3.69
N ARG A 225 8.27 8.84 2.70
CA ARG A 225 8.33 10.17 2.07
C ARG A 225 7.40 11.09 2.83
N LEU A 226 7.97 12.04 3.55
CA LEU A 226 7.24 13.06 4.28
C LEU A 226 7.07 14.30 3.42
N SER A 227 5.87 14.88 3.38
CA SER A 227 5.57 16.13 2.68
C SER A 227 4.80 17.08 3.61
N ILE A 228 5.32 18.29 3.86
CA ILE A 228 4.62 19.32 4.67
C ILE A 228 4.00 20.39 3.77
N ARG A 229 2.70 20.65 3.94
CA ARG A 229 1.96 21.79 3.38
C ARG A 229 1.64 22.74 4.55
N GLU A 230 2.34 23.86 4.55
CA GLU A 230 2.24 24.88 5.60
C GLU A 230 0.89 25.61 5.54
N VAL A 231 0.44 26.15 6.68
CA VAL A 231 -0.80 26.94 6.73
C VAL A 231 -0.77 28.13 5.74
N GLY A 232 -1.81 28.26 4.92
CA GLY A 232 -1.88 29.27 3.85
C GLY A 232 -1.14 28.91 2.55
N SER A 233 -0.58 27.71 2.44
CA SER A 233 0.00 27.19 1.20
C SER A 233 -0.91 26.13 0.56
N ASP A 234 -1.11 26.21 -0.75
CA ASP A 234 -1.81 25.17 -1.51
C ASP A 234 -0.94 23.93 -1.76
N LEU A 235 0.39 24.12 -1.80
CA LEU A 235 1.38 23.12 -2.20
C LEU A 235 2.16 22.54 -1.01
N PHE A 236 2.57 21.28 -1.14
CA PHE A 236 3.56 20.68 -0.25
C PHE A 236 4.96 21.22 -0.57
N GLN A 237 5.62 21.85 0.41
CA GLN A 237 6.86 22.59 0.21
C GLN A 237 8.11 21.83 0.67
N ARG A 238 8.03 21.09 1.78
CA ARG A 238 9.20 20.47 2.43
C ARG A 238 9.11 18.94 2.37
N THR A 239 10.04 18.32 1.64
CA THR A 239 10.26 16.86 1.69
C THR A 239 11.30 16.53 2.74
N ILE A 240 10.98 15.66 3.70
CA ILE A 240 11.95 15.13 4.67
C ILE A 240 12.22 13.66 4.33
N ARG A 241 13.51 13.28 4.34
CA ARG A 241 13.96 11.89 4.32
C ARG A 241 14.59 11.58 5.67
N PRO A 242 14.03 10.69 6.50
CA PRO A 242 14.64 10.33 7.78
C PRO A 242 15.97 9.61 7.57
N THR A 243 16.98 10.02 8.33
CA THR A 243 18.20 9.24 8.53
C THR A 243 17.87 8.07 9.45
N LYS A 244 18.18 6.83 9.04
CA LYS A 244 17.95 5.66 9.91
C LYS A 244 18.72 5.82 11.22
N SER A 245 18.05 5.63 12.35
CA SER A 245 18.71 5.64 13.67
C SER A 245 19.54 4.37 13.86
N GLU A 246 20.66 4.46 14.58
CA GLU A 246 21.57 3.33 14.80
C GLU A 246 20.98 2.22 15.71
N ALA A 247 19.79 2.44 16.28
CA ALA A 247 19.22 1.66 17.37
C ALA A 247 18.15 0.63 16.96
N GLY A 248 18.17 0.14 15.70
CA GLY A 248 17.30 -0.96 15.24
C GLY A 248 15.80 -0.64 15.19
N LYS A 249 15.44 0.64 15.36
CA LYS A 249 14.09 1.20 15.21
C LYS A 249 14.15 2.37 14.24
N ASP A 250 13.40 2.27 13.16
CA ASP A 250 13.24 3.34 12.19
C ASP A 250 12.23 4.37 12.72
N PHE A 251 12.69 5.19 13.66
CA PHE A 251 11.99 6.38 14.14
C PHE A 251 12.11 7.55 13.17
N VAL A 252 11.09 8.41 13.14
CA VAL A 252 11.04 9.60 12.30
C VAL A 252 10.40 10.75 13.09
N GLU A 253 11.11 11.88 13.19
CA GLU A 253 10.66 13.05 13.94
C GLU A 253 10.38 14.23 12.99
N VAL A 254 9.25 14.91 13.19
CA VAL A 254 8.79 16.01 12.33
C VAL A 254 8.13 17.12 13.17
N SER A 255 8.78 18.28 13.28
CA SER A 255 8.16 19.46 13.88
C SER A 255 7.26 20.20 12.89
N LEU A 256 6.03 20.50 13.29
CA LEU A 256 4.97 21.16 12.51
C LEU A 256 4.45 22.40 13.23
N GLN A 257 4.11 23.46 12.50
CA GLN A 257 3.42 24.63 13.04
C GLN A 257 1.92 24.39 13.15
N ASN A 258 1.24 25.21 13.96
CA ASN A 258 -0.22 25.10 14.12
C ASN A 258 -0.92 25.27 12.76
N TYR A 259 -1.89 24.39 12.50
CA TYR A 259 -2.68 24.25 11.26
C TYR A 259 -1.93 23.69 10.02
N ASP A 260 -0.67 23.29 10.14
CA ASP A 260 0.06 22.59 9.07
C ASP A 260 -0.56 21.23 8.73
N TRP A 261 -0.31 20.76 7.50
CA TRP A 261 -0.67 19.42 7.04
C TRP A 261 0.57 18.61 6.68
N LEU A 262 0.70 17.41 7.26
CA LEU A 262 1.76 16.45 6.93
C LEU A 262 1.16 15.25 6.20
N GLU A 263 1.66 14.95 5.01
CA GLU A 263 1.46 13.67 4.31
C GLU A 263 2.65 12.75 4.61
N VAL A 264 2.38 11.52 5.03
CA VAL A 264 3.39 10.48 5.22
C VAL A 264 3.07 9.34 4.26
N LEU A 265 3.90 9.18 3.23
CA LEU A 265 3.77 8.09 2.27
C LEU A 265 4.66 6.92 2.72
N THR A 266 4.05 5.79 3.09
CA THR A 266 4.77 4.58 3.50
C THR A 266 3.96 3.31 3.21
N PRO A 267 4.58 2.19 2.76
CA PRO A 267 3.91 0.90 2.69
C PRO A 267 3.85 0.19 4.07
N CYS A 268 4.50 0.75 5.10
CA CYS A 268 4.77 0.08 6.35
C CYS A 268 3.66 0.23 7.39
N GLN A 269 3.67 -0.64 8.41
CA GLN A 269 3.02 -0.36 9.68
C GLN A 269 3.69 0.82 10.39
N TRP A 270 2.93 1.58 11.16
CA TRP A 270 3.41 2.73 11.91
C TRP A 270 2.66 2.92 13.23
N SER A 271 3.29 3.62 14.16
CA SER A 271 2.60 4.33 15.24
C SER A 271 3.07 5.77 15.33
N ALA A 272 2.16 6.69 15.66
CA ALA A 272 2.38 8.12 15.63
C ALA A 272 1.88 8.76 16.93
N LYS A 273 2.64 9.72 17.46
CA LYS A 273 2.23 10.56 18.59
C LYS A 273 2.71 12.01 18.41
N PRO A 274 1.91 13.01 18.84
CA PRO A 274 2.41 14.36 19.05
C PRO A 274 3.16 14.44 20.38
N THR A 275 4.12 15.34 20.46
CA THR A 275 4.75 15.83 21.69
C THR A 275 4.92 17.33 21.57
N SER A 276 4.34 18.08 22.51
CA SER A 276 4.83 19.44 22.81
C SER A 276 6.26 19.35 23.37
N ASN A 277 7.01 20.44 23.22
CA ASN A 277 8.32 20.57 23.86
C ASN A 277 8.19 21.02 25.33
#